data_AF-A0A7Y8WKT9-F1
#
_entry.id   AF-A0A7Y8WKT9-F1
#
_cell.length_a   1.000
_cell.length_b   1.000
_cell.length_c   1.000
_cell.angle_alpha   90.00
_cell.angle_beta   90.00
_cell.angle_gamma   90.00
#
_symmetry.space_group_name_H-M   'P 1'
#
loop_
_entity.id
_entity.type
_entity.pdbx_description
1 polymer ?
#
loop_
_entity_poly.entity_id
_entity_poly.type
_entity_poly.pdbx_seq_one_letter_code
_entity_poly.pdbx_strand_id
1 'polypeptide(L)' 'MTNQLRKGVETLKLFYINRLIASGLYNASEHNLDSLTLSELQSIFIKTFPQKNKPKYLKITCTKIQSM' A
#
# COMPACT_ATOMS: atom_id res chain seq x y z
N MET A 1 -15.91 18.66 5.76
CA MET A 1 -14.62 18.54 6.47
C MET A 1 -13.97 17.24 6.05
N THR A 2 -12.93 17.25 5.22
CA THR A 2 -12.24 16.02 4.82
C THR A 2 -11.34 15.54 5.94
N ASN A 3 -11.60 14.35 6.46
CA ASN A 3 -10.74 13.71 7.45
C ASN A 3 -9.42 13.29 6.77
N GLN A 4 -8.31 13.90 7.19
CA GLN A 4 -6.98 13.61 6.67
C GLN A 4 -6.59 12.13 6.89
N LEU A 5 -7.07 11.51 7.98
CA LEU A 5 -6.90 10.08 8.21
C LEU A 5 -7.60 9.24 7.14
N ARG A 6 -8.81 9.64 6.74
CA ARG A 6 -9.57 8.93 5.70
C ARG A 6 -8.82 8.97 4.38
N LYS A 7 -8.31 10.14 3.99
CA LYS A 7 -7.48 10.30 2.78
C LYS A 7 -6.21 9.45 2.83
N GLY A 8 -5.53 9.40 3.98
CA GLY A 8 -4.34 8.58 4.17
C GLY A 8 -4.62 7.08 3.98
N VAL A 9 -5.72 6.58 4.58
CA VAL A 9 -6.16 5.19 4.44
C VAL A 9 -6.54 4.87 2.98
N GLU A 10 -7.28 5.76 2.32
CA GLU A 10 -7.65 5.59 0.90
C GLU A 10 -6.41 5.53 -0.01
N THR A 11 -5.43 6.41 0.23
CA THR A 11 -4.17 6.44 -0.51
C THR A 11 -3.39 5.14 -0.33
N LEU A 12 -3.33 4.61 0.89
CA LEU A 12 -2.66 3.34 1.17
C LEU A 12 -3.37 2.15 0.52
N LYS A 13 -4.71 2.13 0.52
CA LYS A 13 -5.47 1.09 -0.21
C LYS A 13 -5.12 1.11 -1.69
N LEU A 14 -5.18 2.29 -2.33
CA LEU A 14 -4.86 2.45 -3.75
C LEU A 14 -3.42 2.01 -4.06
N PHE A 15 -2.46 2.30 -3.18
CA PHE A 15 -1.09 1.83 -3.34
C PHE A 15 -1.00 0.30 -3.43
N TYR A 16 -1.64 -0.42 -2.50
CA TYR A 16 -1.62 -1.88 -2.51
C TYR A 16 -2.34 -2.46 -3.74
N ILE A 17 -3.52 -1.93 -4.08
CA ILE A 17 -4.30 -2.37 -5.24
C ILE A 17 -3.50 -2.19 -6.53
N ASN A 18 -2.95 -0.99 -6.76
CA ASN A 18 -2.14 -0.72 -7.95
C ASN A 18 -0.90 -1.62 -8.02
N ARG A 19 -0.24 -1.88 -6.89
CA ARG A 19 0.91 -2.81 -6.85
C ARG A 19 0.52 -4.25 -7.17
N LEU A 20 -0.62 -4.71 -6.65
CA LEU A 20 -1.13 -6.05 -6.92
C LEU A 20 -1.53 -6.19 -8.39
N ILE A 21 -2.20 -5.20 -8.97
CA ILE A 21 -2.54 -5.19 -10.40
C ILE A 21 -1.26 -5.15 -11.26
N ALA A 22 -0.29 -4.31 -10.90
CA ALA A 22 0.99 -4.22 -11.62
C ALA A 22 1.82 -5.52 -11.57
N SER A 23 1.52 -6.44 -10.65
CA SER A 23 2.13 -7.77 -10.64
C SER A 23 1.62 -8.69 -11.75
N GLY A 24 0.50 -8.34 -12.39
CA GLY A 24 -0.18 -9.16 -13.40
C GLY A 24 -0.96 -10.35 -12.83
N LEU A 25 -0.96 -10.54 -11.50
CA LEU A 25 -1.69 -11.62 -10.82
C LEU A 25 -3.14 -11.27 -10.52
N TYR A 26 -3.50 -9.99 -10.58
CA TYR A 26 -4.83 -9.48 -10.26
C TYR A 26 -5.25 -8.45 -11.31
N ASN A 27 -6.53 -8.43 -11.67
CA ASN A 27 -7.07 -7.49 -12.64
C ASN A 27 -7.73 -6.29 -11.95
N ALA A 28 -7.61 -5.11 -12.55
CA ALA A 28 -8.26 -3.89 -12.07
C ALA A 28 -9.80 -3.98 -12.07
N SER A 29 -10.37 -4.86 -12.88
CA SER A 29 -11.82 -5.12 -12.94
C SER A 29 -12.30 -6.10 -11.88
N GLU A 30 -11.40 -6.73 -11.12
CA GLU A 30 -11.80 -7.61 -10.03
C GLU A 30 -12.25 -6.75 -8.85
N HIS A 31 -13.57 -6.54 -8.81
CA HIS A 31 -14.31 -5.89 -7.73
C HIS A 31 -13.93 -6.39 -6.32
N ASN A 32 -13.32 -7.58 -6.26
CA ASN A 32 -12.78 -8.17 -5.05
C ASN A 32 -11.71 -7.31 -4.38
N LEU A 33 -10.81 -6.64 -5.13
CA LEU A 33 -9.69 -5.90 -4.52
C LEU A 33 -10.13 -4.62 -3.79
N ASP A 34 -11.08 -3.87 -4.37
CA ASP A 34 -11.60 -2.64 -3.76
C ASP A 34 -12.44 -2.92 -2.51
N SER A 35 -13.10 -4.07 -2.46
CA SER A 35 -13.88 -4.52 -1.30
C SER A 35 -13.01 -4.95 -0.11
N LEU A 36 -11.73 -5.23 -0.31
CA LEU A 36 -10.84 -5.66 0.77
C LEU A 36 -10.52 -4.53 1.75
N THR A 37 -10.34 -4.90 3.01
CA THR A 37 -9.79 -4.01 4.04
C THR A 37 -8.30 -3.80 3.82
N LEU A 38 -7.76 -2.74 4.45
CA LEU A 38 -6.33 -2.42 4.34
C LEU A 38 -5.44 -3.58 4.85
N SER A 39 -5.84 -4.24 5.92
CA SER A 39 -5.10 -5.36 6.52
C SER A 39 -5.09 -6.60 5.62
N GLU A 40 -6.19 -6.87 4.91
CA GLU A 40 -6.28 -7.96 3.95
C GLU A 40 -5.41 -7.69 2.72
N LEU A 41 -5.48 -6.47 2.16
CA LEU A 41 -4.61 -6.04 1.07
C LEU A 41 -3.13 -6.17 1.45
N GLN A 42 -2.76 -5.77 2.66
CA GLN A 42 -1.40 -5.91 3.17
C GLN A 42 -0.99 -7.39 3.29
N SER A 43 -1.88 -8.25 3.79
CA SER A 43 -1.61 -9.69 3.94
C SER A 43 -1.39 -10.36 2.58
N ILE A 44 -2.19 -10.01 1.57
CA ILE A 44 -2.00 -10.48 0.19
C ILE A 44 -0.68 -9.96 -0.34
N PHE A 45 -0.40 -8.66 -0.20
CA PHE A 45 0.83 -8.05 -0.65
C PHE A 45 2.08 -8.75 -0.10
N ILE A 46 2.12 -9.08 1.19
CA ILE A 46 3.25 -9.79 1.82
C ILE A 46 3.41 -11.21 1.26
N LYS A 47 2.31 -11.90 0.98
CA LYS A 47 2.33 -13.24 0.36
C LYS A 47 2.77 -13.21 -1.10
N THR A 48 2.30 -12.21 -1.85
CA THR A 48 2.61 -12.02 -3.27
C THR A 48 4.04 -11.54 -3.48
N PHE A 49 4.51 -10.65 -2.62
CA PHE A 49 5.87 -10.12 -2.63
C PHE A 49 6.58 -10.55 -1.35
N PRO A 50 6.95 -11.84 -1.21
CA PRO A 50 7.68 -12.32 -0.06
C PRO A 50 9.03 -11.60 -0.03
N GLN A 51 9.14 -10.57 0.81
CA GLN A 51 10.40 -9.90 1.04
C GLN A 51 11.31 -10.92 1.72
N LYS A 52 12.34 -11.39 1.00
CA LYS A 52 13.36 -12.30 1.54
C LYS A 52 14.06 -11.76 2.79
N ASN A 53 13.87 -10.47 3.13
CA ASN A 53 14.35 -9.87 4.37
C ASN A 53 13.22 -9.14 5.09
N LYS A 54 13.09 -9.45 6.39
CA LYS A 54 12.09 -8.94 7.34
C LYS A 54 11.95 -7.41 7.27
N PRO A 55 10.74 -6.84 7.39
CA PRO A 55 10.58 -5.41 7.53
C PRO A 55 11.00 -5.03 8.95
N LYS A 56 12.27 -4.67 9.13
CA LYS A 56 12.69 -3.90 10.30
C LYS A 56 12.22 -2.48 10.02
N TYR A 57 10.98 -2.18 10.43
CA TYR A 57 10.31 -0.88 10.41
C TYR A 57 10.79 0.08 9.31
N LEU A 58 9.93 0.34 8.31
CA LEU A 58 10.13 1.38 7.31
C LEU A 58 10.56 2.68 8.02
N LYS A 59 11.88 2.93 8.10
CA LYS A 59 12.42 4.14 8.69
C LYS A 59 12.05 5.23 7.70
N ILE A 60 10.97 5.94 7.99
CA ILE A 60 10.65 7.19 7.31
C ILE A 60 11.68 8.21 7.80
N THR A 61 12.89 8.17 7.25
CA THR A 61 13.86 9.24 7.49
C THR A 61 13.40 10.43 6.67
N CYS A 62 12.69 11.34 7.34
CA CYS A 62 12.40 12.67 6.83
C CYS A 62 13.74 13.39 6.63
N THR A 63 14.26 13.41 5.40
CA THR A 63 15.47 14.16 5.09
C THR A 63 15.05 15.62 4.93
N LYS A 64 15.43 16.44 5.91
CA LYS A 64 15.25 17.88 5.91
C LYS A 64 15.97 18.45 4.69
N ILE A 65 15.21 18.87 3.67
CA ILE A 65 15.74 19.66 2.56
C ILE A 65 16.13 21.03 3.16
N GLN A 66 17.42 21.24 3.40
CA GLN A 66 17.96 22.57 3.58
C GLN A 66 18.15 23.17 2.19
N SER A 67 17.31 24.16 1.85
CA SER A 67 17.57 25.06 0.73
C SER A 67 18.78 25.93 1.10
N MET A 68 19.79 25.94 0.24
CA MET A 68 20.67 27.09 0.08
C MET A 68 19.94 28.20 -0.68
#